data_AF-A0AAV9LEZ4-F1
#
_entry.id   AF-A0AAV9LEZ4-F1
#
_cell.length_a   1.000
_cell.length_b   1.000
_cell.length_c   1.000
_cell.angle_alpha   90.00
_cell.angle_beta   90.00
_cell.angle_gamma   90.00
#
_symmetry.space_group_name_H-M   'P 1'
#
loop_
_entity.id
_entity.type
_entity.pdbx_description
1 polymer ?
#
loop_
_entity_poly.entity_id
_entity_poly.type
_entity_poly.pdbx_seq_one_letter_code
_entity_poly.pdbx_strand_id
1 'polypeptide(L)'
;MDKFLIKQPRSSSGPFVSSHVVPEAQRETITPSSSNVDCILGVGSLKRDPGGRKPIFEYDSNIRDVVRRHYILMGPYQPKLRVYPKTIFGTSNRQFNPEWFNAPNSAWLEYSIDDDAIFCLCCYLFKNEFESHGNARKSFTQDGFKTWNHGPERIRLHVGEVNSIHNKCLNRMLDFANQRQSIQSSLHKQSEKTKSDYRIRLNASIDVVRFLLRNGLPFRGHDESEDSNYKGLFLNF
;
A
#
# COMPACT_ATOMS: atom_id res chain seq x y z
N MET A 1 -0.34 -29.94 64.16
CA MET A 1 0.83 -30.71 64.63
C MET A 1 1.66 -31.08 63.42
N ASP A 2 2.83 -30.48 63.32
CA ASP A 2 3.88 -30.82 62.36
C ASP A 2 4.31 -32.28 62.45
N LYS A 3 4.78 -32.83 61.32
CA LYS A 3 6.05 -33.55 61.26
C LYS A 3 6.59 -33.68 59.83
N PHE A 4 7.90 -33.57 59.76
CA PHE A 4 8.79 -33.35 58.62
C PHE A 4 9.16 -34.61 57.82
N LEU A 5 9.46 -34.36 56.53
CA LEU A 5 10.54 -34.90 55.66
C LEU A 5 10.71 -36.41 55.44
N ILE A 6 10.84 -36.79 54.16
CA ILE A 6 12.05 -37.41 53.56
C ILE A 6 12.06 -37.09 52.04
N LYS A 7 13.18 -36.54 51.55
CA LYS A 7 13.56 -36.46 50.13
C LYS A 7 14.34 -37.73 49.75
N GLN A 8 14.19 -38.22 48.51
CA GLN A 8 15.28 -38.73 47.66
C GLN A 8 14.93 -38.66 46.16
N PRO A 9 15.94 -38.65 45.24
CA PRO A 9 15.85 -38.02 43.91
C PRO A 9 15.93 -39.01 42.72
N ARG A 10 15.60 -38.51 41.52
CA ARG A 10 15.95 -38.95 40.13
C ARG A 10 14.76 -38.61 39.22
N SER A 11 14.86 -38.17 37.98
CA SER A 11 15.96 -37.95 37.04
C SER A 11 15.39 -37.06 35.94
N SER A 12 16.18 -36.11 35.46
CA SER A 12 15.85 -35.22 34.35
C SER A 12 15.77 -35.97 33.02
N SER A 13 14.68 -35.80 32.28
CA SER A 13 14.65 -36.00 30.83
C SER A 13 13.84 -34.88 30.21
N GLY A 14 14.55 -33.87 29.70
CA GLY A 14 13.96 -32.82 28.87
C GLY A 14 13.51 -33.38 27.51
N PRO A 15 12.58 -32.70 26.81
CA PRO A 15 12.21 -33.12 25.47
C PRO A 15 13.33 -32.78 24.48
N PHE A 16 13.73 -33.79 23.70
CA PHE A 16 14.61 -33.63 22.54
C PHE A 16 13.92 -32.72 21.50
N VAL A 17 14.54 -31.57 21.23
CA VAL A 17 14.18 -30.70 20.10
C VAL A 17 14.77 -31.31 18.83
N SER A 18 13.93 -31.85 17.96
CA SER A 18 14.34 -32.21 16.59
C SER A 18 14.39 -30.96 15.73
N SER A 19 15.61 -30.55 15.37
CA SER A 19 15.88 -29.52 14.39
C SER A 19 15.57 -30.06 12.99
N HIS A 20 14.44 -29.65 12.41
CA HIS A 20 14.22 -29.72 10.98
C HIS A 20 14.28 -28.31 10.41
N VAL A 21 15.45 -27.97 9.89
CA VAL A 21 15.67 -26.84 8.97
C VAL A 21 14.88 -27.14 7.70
N VAL A 22 13.83 -26.37 7.47
CA VAL A 22 13.10 -26.33 6.19
C VAL A 22 13.91 -25.46 5.23
N PRO A 23 14.15 -25.87 3.96
CA PRO A 23 14.84 -25.01 3.00
C PRO A 23 13.95 -23.82 2.68
N GLU A 24 14.47 -22.62 2.97
CA GLU A 24 13.82 -21.36 2.64
C GLU A 24 13.78 -21.21 1.12
N ALA A 25 12.60 -21.49 0.55
CA ALA A 25 12.32 -21.19 -0.84
C ALA A 25 12.36 -19.68 -1.00
N GLN A 26 13.39 -19.19 -1.70
CA GLN A 26 13.51 -17.81 -2.12
C GLN A 26 12.26 -17.44 -2.93
N ARG A 27 11.28 -16.82 -2.27
CA ARG A 27 10.17 -16.14 -2.93
C ARG A 27 10.71 -14.83 -3.46
N GLU A 28 10.96 -14.78 -4.76
CA GLU A 28 11.04 -13.53 -5.49
C GLU A 28 9.73 -12.78 -5.26
N THR A 29 9.79 -11.84 -4.32
CA THR A 29 8.77 -10.81 -4.20
C THR A 29 8.92 -9.99 -5.47
N ILE A 30 7.95 -10.09 -6.37
CA ILE A 30 7.79 -9.09 -7.44
C ILE A 30 7.29 -7.80 -6.77
N THR A 31 8.15 -7.20 -5.94
CA THR A 31 8.25 -5.74 -5.89
C THR A 31 8.51 -5.32 -7.33
N PRO A 32 7.76 -4.35 -7.89
CA PRO A 32 8.22 -3.69 -9.09
C PRO A 32 9.59 -3.12 -8.72
N SER A 33 10.65 -3.75 -9.21
CA SER A 33 11.97 -3.15 -9.17
C SER A 33 11.84 -1.77 -9.79
N SER A 34 12.53 -0.77 -9.23
CA SER A 34 12.62 0.57 -9.82
C SER A 34 12.83 0.50 -11.34
N SER A 35 13.61 -0.48 -11.80
CA SER A 35 13.90 -0.76 -13.20
C SER A 35 12.70 -1.13 -14.08
N ASN A 36 11.64 -1.77 -13.55
CA ASN A 36 10.45 -2.12 -14.34
C ASN A 36 9.52 -0.92 -14.56
N VAL A 37 9.52 0.04 -13.62
CA VAL A 37 8.78 1.31 -13.76
C VAL A 37 9.47 2.21 -14.78
N ASP A 38 10.81 2.22 -14.76
CA ASP A 38 11.65 2.98 -15.69
C ASP A 38 11.55 2.48 -17.14
N CYS A 39 11.43 1.16 -17.35
CA CYS A 39 11.30 0.55 -18.68
C CYS A 39 9.93 0.76 -19.36
N ILE A 40 8.81 0.82 -18.60
CA ILE A 40 7.46 0.94 -19.19
C ILE A 40 7.17 2.36 -19.68
N LEU A 41 7.78 3.36 -19.07
CA LEU A 41 7.30 4.75 -19.15
C LEU A 41 8.23 5.70 -19.90
N GLY A 42 9.47 5.31 -20.25
CA GLY A 42 10.48 6.30 -20.64
C GLY A 42 10.58 7.43 -19.61
N VAL A 43 10.49 7.09 -18.30
CA VAL A 43 10.24 8.01 -17.16
C VAL A 43 11.32 9.05 -16.95
N GLY A 44 12.43 9.01 -17.69
CA GLY A 44 13.50 10.01 -17.59
C GLY A 44 13.03 11.46 -17.82
N SER A 45 11.79 11.68 -18.26
CA SER A 45 11.22 13.01 -18.54
C SER A 45 10.14 13.51 -17.57
N LEU A 46 9.73 12.79 -16.52
CA LEU A 46 8.71 13.34 -15.60
C LEU A 46 9.30 14.51 -14.79
N LYS A 47 8.67 15.68 -14.90
CA LYS A 47 9.10 16.89 -14.22
C LYS A 47 8.80 16.79 -12.72
N ARG A 48 9.83 16.95 -11.90
CA ARG A 48 9.68 16.93 -10.43
C ARG A 48 9.03 18.21 -9.92
N ASP A 49 9.41 19.37 -10.46
CA ASP A 49 8.82 20.65 -10.09
C ASP A 49 7.34 20.68 -10.52
N PRO A 50 6.40 20.99 -9.61
CA PRO A 50 4.96 20.97 -9.90
C PRO A 50 4.54 21.98 -10.98
N GLY A 51 5.23 23.11 -11.13
CA GLY A 51 4.93 24.09 -12.17
C GLY A 51 5.18 23.57 -13.58
N GLY A 52 6.12 22.63 -13.73
CA GLY A 52 6.43 21.97 -14.99
C GLY A 52 5.62 20.70 -15.28
N ARG A 53 4.69 20.29 -14.41
CA ARG A 53 3.95 19.04 -14.57
C ARG A 53 2.76 19.21 -15.51
N LYS A 54 2.65 18.30 -16.49
CA LYS A 54 1.43 18.17 -17.28
C LYS A 54 0.29 17.65 -16.41
N PRO A 55 -0.95 18.15 -16.57
CA PRO A 55 -2.13 17.62 -15.90
C PRO A 55 -2.30 16.10 -16.11
N ILE A 56 -2.79 15.39 -15.08
CA ILE A 56 -2.91 13.93 -15.13
C ILE A 56 -3.82 13.43 -16.25
N PHE A 57 -4.86 14.18 -16.61
CA PHE A 57 -5.78 13.78 -17.69
C PHE A 57 -5.14 13.87 -19.09
N GLU A 58 -4.04 14.61 -19.27
CA GLU A 58 -3.35 14.71 -20.55
C GLU A 58 -2.50 13.47 -20.87
N TYR A 59 -2.17 12.66 -19.86
CA TYR A 59 -1.50 11.39 -20.09
C TYR A 59 -2.48 10.35 -20.63
N ASP A 60 -1.96 9.39 -21.40
CA ASP A 60 -2.72 8.23 -21.86
C ASP A 60 -3.32 7.46 -20.68
N SER A 61 -4.57 7.03 -20.81
CA SER A 61 -5.33 6.37 -19.74
C SER A 61 -4.58 5.18 -19.14
N ASN A 62 -3.80 4.44 -19.93
CA ASN A 62 -3.07 3.25 -19.48
C ASN A 62 -1.86 3.59 -18.59
N ILE A 63 -1.32 4.82 -18.68
CA ILE A 63 -0.12 5.22 -17.94
C ILE A 63 -0.41 6.12 -16.73
N ARG A 64 -1.62 6.70 -16.64
CA ARG A 64 -2.00 7.64 -15.56
C ARG A 64 -1.73 7.08 -14.16
N ASP A 65 -2.08 5.83 -13.92
CA ASP A 65 -1.88 5.20 -12.62
C ASP A 65 -0.41 4.94 -12.31
N VAL A 66 0.41 4.65 -13.32
CA VAL A 66 1.86 4.51 -13.15
C VAL A 66 2.47 5.87 -12.80
N VAL A 67 2.05 6.94 -13.49
CA VAL A 67 2.46 8.33 -13.20
C VAL A 67 2.06 8.73 -11.78
N ARG A 68 0.83 8.40 -11.34
CA ARG A 68 0.38 8.65 -9.95
C ARG A 68 1.27 7.94 -8.95
N ARG A 69 1.56 6.65 -9.15
CA ARG A 69 2.45 5.88 -8.25
C ARG A 69 3.84 6.49 -8.20
N HIS A 70 4.37 6.94 -9.32
CA HIS A 70 5.67 7.59 -9.38
C HIS A 70 5.72 8.86 -8.50
N TYR A 71 4.76 9.78 -8.65
CA TYR A 71 4.72 11.00 -7.83
C TYR A 71 4.45 10.72 -6.35
N ILE A 72 3.61 9.73 -6.03
CA ILE A 72 3.38 9.31 -4.63
C ILE A 72 4.67 8.78 -4.00
N LEU A 73 5.44 7.98 -4.74
CA LEU A 73 6.72 7.43 -4.27
C LEU A 73 7.76 8.54 -4.05
N MET A 74 7.81 9.52 -4.96
CA MET A 74 8.72 10.67 -4.85
C MET A 74 8.35 11.62 -3.70
N GLY A 75 7.08 11.62 -3.30
CA GLY A 75 6.52 12.52 -2.31
C GLY A 75 6.40 13.98 -2.79
N PRO A 76 5.86 14.87 -1.94
CA PRO A 76 5.69 16.27 -2.27
C PRO A 76 7.03 16.96 -2.52
N TYR A 77 7.09 17.83 -3.53
CA TYR A 77 8.27 18.62 -3.82
C TYR A 77 8.41 19.81 -2.84
N GLN A 78 9.27 19.64 -1.84
CA GLN A 78 9.51 20.62 -0.76
C GLN A 78 10.99 21.07 -0.71
N PRO A 79 11.48 21.78 -1.75
CA PRO A 79 12.87 22.26 -1.78
C PRO A 79 13.11 23.28 -0.65
N LYS A 80 14.23 23.14 0.05
CA LYS A 80 14.71 24.10 1.05
C LYS A 80 15.70 25.06 0.40
N LEU A 81 15.21 26.23 -0.03
CA LEU A 81 16.05 27.25 -0.64
C LEU A 81 16.74 28.12 0.43
N ARG A 82 17.96 28.59 0.13
CA ARG A 82 18.65 29.58 0.99
C ARG A 82 17.89 30.90 1.05
N VAL A 83 17.34 31.31 -0.09
CA VAL A 83 16.53 32.52 -0.24
C VAL A 83 15.39 32.17 -1.19
N TYR A 84 14.15 32.36 -0.74
CA TYR A 84 12.98 32.25 -1.59
C TYR A 84 12.79 33.56 -2.39
N PRO A 85 12.31 33.49 -3.64
CA PRO A 85 11.98 34.68 -4.43
C PRO A 85 11.04 35.62 -3.67
N LYS A 86 11.26 36.91 -3.85
CA LYS A 86 10.44 37.97 -3.27
C LYS A 86 9.63 38.62 -4.36
N THR A 87 8.33 38.70 -4.13
CA THR A 87 7.38 39.37 -5.00
C THR A 87 6.83 40.60 -4.29
N ILE A 88 6.72 41.73 -4.99
CA ILE A 88 6.17 42.98 -4.45
C ILE A 88 4.65 42.85 -4.38
N PHE A 89 4.09 42.99 -3.19
CA PHE A 89 2.64 43.07 -2.97
C PHE A 89 2.29 44.41 -2.34
N GLY A 90 1.73 45.30 -3.16
CA GLY A 90 1.49 46.69 -2.76
C GLY A 90 2.82 47.39 -2.47
N THR A 91 3.06 47.74 -1.21
CA THR A 91 4.28 48.42 -0.75
C THR A 91 5.31 47.50 -0.11
N SER A 92 4.98 46.21 0.10
CA SER A 92 5.83 45.28 0.84
C SER A 92 6.30 44.12 -0.02
N ASN A 93 7.56 43.74 0.16
CA ASN A 93 8.06 42.47 -0.36
C ASN A 93 7.49 41.30 0.46
N ARG A 94 6.98 40.29 -0.22
CA ARG A 94 6.52 39.03 0.38
C ARG A 94 7.17 37.86 -0.34
N GLN A 95 7.32 36.75 0.37
CA GLN A 95 7.90 35.52 -0.14
C GLN A 95 7.17 34.34 0.49
N PHE A 96 7.36 33.16 -0.10
CA PHE A 96 7.00 31.90 0.53
C PHE A 96 7.65 31.77 1.92
N ASN A 97 6.89 31.26 2.89
CA ASN A 97 7.42 30.95 4.22
C ASN A 97 7.69 29.44 4.34
N PRO A 98 8.96 29.01 4.44
CA PRO A 98 9.30 27.58 4.56
C PRO A 98 8.73 26.91 5.81
N GLU A 99 8.38 27.66 6.85
CA GLU A 99 7.71 27.09 8.04
C GLU A 99 6.35 26.49 7.72
N TRP A 100 5.73 26.84 6.59
CA TRP A 100 4.49 26.20 6.14
C TRP A 100 4.68 24.72 5.82
N PHE A 101 5.89 24.26 5.48
CA PHE A 101 6.18 22.84 5.36
C PHE A 101 6.14 22.10 6.70
N ASN A 102 6.42 22.79 7.81
CA ASN A 102 6.45 22.19 9.15
C ASN A 102 5.08 22.27 9.86
N ALA A 103 4.10 22.94 9.27
CA ALA A 103 2.78 23.07 9.87
C ALA A 103 2.07 21.70 10.01
N PRO A 104 1.19 21.53 11.01
CA PRO A 104 0.39 20.31 11.09
C PRO A 104 -0.47 20.17 9.83
N ASN A 105 -0.56 18.95 9.28
CA ASN A 105 -1.31 18.63 8.07
C ASN A 105 -0.84 19.37 6.80
N SER A 106 0.44 19.73 6.69
CA SER A 106 1.05 20.31 5.48
C SER A 106 1.80 19.29 4.61
N ALA A 107 1.75 17.99 4.94
CA ALA A 107 2.52 16.94 4.27
C ALA A 107 2.18 16.75 2.78
N TRP A 108 1.19 17.47 2.24
CA TRP A 108 0.80 17.48 0.82
C TRP A 108 1.33 18.72 0.07
N LEU A 109 1.84 19.71 0.79
CA LEU A 109 2.19 21.03 0.29
C LEU A 109 3.44 20.94 -0.58
N GLU A 110 3.36 21.44 -1.81
CA GLU A 110 4.48 21.52 -2.74
C GLU A 110 4.80 22.96 -3.07
N TYR A 111 6.05 23.24 -3.41
CA TYR A 111 6.50 24.55 -3.88
C TYR A 111 7.26 24.42 -5.19
N SER A 112 6.81 25.14 -6.21
CA SER A 112 7.53 25.30 -7.48
C SER A 112 8.55 26.42 -7.36
N ILE A 113 9.80 26.13 -7.73
CA ILE A 113 10.84 27.15 -7.85
C ILE A 113 10.64 27.96 -9.13
N ASP A 114 10.24 27.28 -10.21
CA ASP A 114 10.07 27.88 -11.54
C ASP A 114 8.92 28.92 -11.54
N ASP A 115 7.81 28.62 -10.87
CA ASP A 115 6.62 29.49 -10.85
C ASP A 115 6.54 30.43 -9.64
N ASP A 116 7.44 30.29 -8.66
CA ASP A 116 7.32 30.89 -7.32
C ASP A 116 5.90 30.73 -6.75
N ALA A 117 5.43 29.48 -6.69
CA ALA A 117 4.04 29.18 -6.33
C ALA A 117 3.89 27.85 -5.59
N ILE A 118 2.86 27.78 -4.75
CA ILE A 118 2.50 26.57 -4.00
C ILE A 118 1.50 25.73 -4.78
N PHE A 119 1.69 24.41 -4.70
CA PHE A 119 0.80 23.40 -5.26
C PHE A 119 0.38 22.38 -4.20
N CYS A 120 -0.59 21.55 -4.56
CA CYS A 120 -1.09 20.47 -3.71
C CYS A 120 -0.96 19.14 -4.42
N LEU A 121 -0.09 18.25 -3.91
CA LEU A 121 0.20 16.97 -4.55
C LEU A 121 -1.07 16.12 -4.69
N CYS A 122 -1.83 15.91 -3.62
CA CYS A 122 -3.00 15.04 -3.67
C CYS A 122 -4.07 15.58 -4.62
N CYS A 123 -4.30 16.90 -4.63
CA CYS A 123 -5.23 17.52 -5.56
C CYS A 123 -4.73 17.42 -7.01
N TYR A 124 -3.43 17.64 -7.27
CA TYR A 124 -2.86 17.45 -8.61
C TYR A 124 -3.10 16.02 -9.13
N LEU A 125 -2.97 15.01 -8.28
CA LEU A 125 -3.08 13.59 -8.67
C LEU A 125 -4.53 13.09 -8.85
N PHE A 126 -5.46 13.54 -8.00
CA PHE A 126 -6.80 12.92 -7.86
C PHE A 126 -7.97 13.90 -7.99
N LYS A 127 -7.72 15.17 -8.31
CA LYS A 127 -8.80 16.11 -8.54
C LYS A 127 -9.64 15.67 -9.72
N ASN A 128 -10.94 15.61 -9.47
CA ASN A 128 -11.95 15.33 -10.47
C ASN A 128 -12.50 16.66 -11.01
N GLU A 129 -12.55 16.79 -12.34
CA GLU A 129 -13.08 17.98 -13.01
C GLU A 129 -14.58 18.15 -12.75
N PHE A 130 -15.32 17.04 -12.62
CA PHE A 130 -16.77 17.05 -12.37
C PHE A 130 -17.15 17.45 -10.94
N GLU A 131 -16.22 17.34 -9.98
CA GLU A 131 -16.48 17.72 -8.58
C GLU A 131 -16.15 19.18 -8.28
N SER A 132 -15.58 19.89 -9.26
CA SER A 132 -14.94 21.19 -9.08
C SER A 132 -15.66 22.31 -9.84
N HIS A 133 -16.88 22.69 -9.45
CA HIS A 133 -17.45 23.95 -9.92
C HIS A 133 -16.65 25.15 -9.38
N GLY A 134 -16.11 26.00 -10.28
CA GLY A 134 -15.53 27.33 -9.98
C GLY A 134 -14.02 27.48 -10.21
N ASN A 135 -13.61 28.68 -10.66
CA ASN A 135 -12.22 29.05 -10.99
C ASN A 135 -11.24 29.02 -9.79
N ALA A 136 -11.73 29.25 -8.57
CA ALA A 136 -10.93 29.24 -7.35
C ALA A 136 -10.35 27.87 -6.95
N ARG A 137 -10.69 26.81 -7.69
CA ARG A 137 -10.25 25.43 -7.42
C ARG A 137 -9.01 25.02 -8.23
N LYS A 138 -8.56 25.80 -9.22
CA LYS A 138 -7.36 25.50 -10.04
C LYS A 138 -6.04 26.03 -9.46
N SER A 139 -6.12 26.96 -8.52
CA SER A 139 -4.97 27.66 -7.94
C SER A 139 -3.99 26.76 -7.18
N PHE A 140 -4.38 25.58 -6.70
CA PHE A 140 -3.44 24.64 -6.06
C PHE A 140 -3.05 23.46 -6.98
N THR A 141 -3.47 23.47 -8.24
CA THR A 141 -3.23 22.35 -9.18
C THR A 141 -2.59 22.75 -10.50
N GLN A 142 -3.07 23.83 -11.15
CA GLN A 142 -2.59 24.25 -12.48
C GLN A 142 -1.82 25.56 -12.38
N ASP A 143 -2.43 26.61 -11.83
CA ASP A 143 -1.84 27.96 -11.86
C ASP A 143 -0.85 28.24 -10.72
N GLY A 144 -0.91 27.42 -9.66
CA GLY A 144 -0.16 27.65 -8.43
C GLY A 144 -0.70 28.82 -7.58
N PHE A 145 -0.47 28.74 -6.27
CA PHE A 145 -0.86 29.78 -5.32
C PHE A 145 0.35 30.61 -4.89
N LYS A 146 0.32 31.91 -5.18
CA LYS A 146 1.41 32.85 -4.88
C LYS A 146 1.01 34.09 -4.07
N THR A 147 -0.22 34.15 -3.57
CA THR A 147 -0.74 35.31 -2.82
C THR A 147 -0.30 35.25 -1.34
N TRP A 148 0.98 35.57 -1.10
CA TRP A 148 1.65 35.36 0.19
C TRP A 148 1.04 36.10 1.39
N ASN A 149 0.45 37.28 1.17
CA ASN A 149 -0.19 38.08 2.23
C ASN A 149 -1.37 37.37 2.91
N HIS A 150 -2.03 36.44 2.23
CA HIS A 150 -3.12 35.62 2.79
C HIS A 150 -2.77 34.13 2.82
N GLY A 151 -1.47 33.78 2.75
CA GLY A 151 -1.02 32.40 2.58
C GLY A 151 -1.59 31.42 3.61
N PRO A 152 -1.40 31.66 4.92
CA PRO A 152 -1.90 30.73 5.94
C PRO A 152 -3.43 30.56 5.88
N GLU A 153 -4.16 31.65 5.65
CA GLU A 153 -5.62 31.61 5.55
C GLU A 153 -6.09 30.82 4.33
N ARG A 154 -5.47 31.05 3.17
CA ARG A 154 -5.81 30.36 1.92
C ARG A 154 -5.44 28.89 1.96
N ILE A 155 -4.33 28.53 2.59
CA ILE A 155 -3.94 27.12 2.82
C ILE A 155 -4.97 26.44 3.73
N ARG A 156 -5.40 27.07 4.83
CA ARG A 156 -6.45 26.52 5.71
C ARG A 156 -7.78 26.36 4.97
N LEU A 157 -8.21 27.35 4.21
CA LEU A 157 -9.43 27.29 3.40
C LEU A 157 -9.35 26.21 2.31
N HIS A 158 -8.17 25.97 1.74
CA HIS A 158 -7.95 24.89 0.77
C HIS A 158 -8.16 23.50 1.40
N VAL A 159 -7.56 23.27 2.57
CA VAL A 159 -7.76 22.03 3.33
C VAL A 159 -9.24 21.89 3.70
N GLY A 160 -9.85 22.97 4.17
CA GLY A 160 -11.28 23.04 4.48
C GLY A 160 -11.74 21.99 5.49
N GLU A 161 -13.03 21.65 5.44
CA GLU A 161 -13.65 20.65 6.31
C GLU A 161 -13.42 19.21 5.81
N VAL A 162 -13.86 18.22 6.59
CA VAL A 162 -13.68 16.77 6.31
C VAL A 162 -14.12 16.35 4.91
N ASN A 163 -15.15 16.99 4.34
CA ASN A 163 -15.69 16.69 3.01
C ASN A 163 -15.17 17.61 1.89
N SER A 164 -14.14 18.40 2.16
CA SER A 164 -13.48 19.24 1.16
C SER A 164 -12.91 18.41 0.00
N ILE A 165 -12.68 19.06 -1.13
CA ILE A 165 -12.03 18.43 -2.28
C ILE A 165 -10.63 17.94 -1.88
N HIS A 166 -9.91 18.72 -1.07
CA HIS A 166 -8.60 18.36 -0.57
C HIS A 166 -8.64 17.02 0.18
N ASN A 167 -9.51 16.89 1.18
CA ASN A 167 -9.60 15.68 2.00
C ASN A 167 -10.07 14.48 1.18
N LYS A 168 -10.98 14.67 0.22
CA LYS A 168 -11.37 13.61 -0.73
C LYS A 168 -10.18 13.15 -1.58
N CYS A 169 -9.37 14.08 -2.10
CA CYS A 169 -8.18 13.73 -2.88
C CYS A 169 -7.10 13.07 -2.03
N LEU A 170 -6.92 13.51 -0.78
CA LEU A 170 -6.02 12.91 0.19
C LEU A 170 -6.42 11.46 0.48
N ASN A 171 -7.69 11.21 0.78
CA ASN A 171 -8.20 9.86 1.01
C ASN A 171 -8.00 8.96 -0.22
N ARG A 172 -8.34 9.44 -1.43
CA ARG A 172 -8.06 8.71 -2.69
C ARG A 172 -6.59 8.35 -2.84
N MET A 173 -5.68 9.27 -2.50
CA MET A 173 -4.24 9.02 -2.55
C MET A 173 -3.80 7.95 -1.55
N LEU A 174 -4.31 8.01 -0.31
CA LEU A 174 -4.02 7.01 0.73
C LEU A 174 -4.55 5.62 0.35
N ASP A 175 -5.79 5.54 -0.14
CA ASP A 175 -6.40 4.30 -0.60
C ASP A 175 -5.64 3.72 -1.80
N PHE A 176 -5.25 4.58 -2.75
CA PHE A 176 -4.48 4.18 -3.92
C PHE A 176 -3.07 3.69 -3.58
N ALA A 177 -2.44 4.25 -2.54
CA ALA A 177 -1.16 3.76 -2.03
C ALA A 177 -1.28 2.39 -1.35
N ASN A 178 -2.46 2.05 -0.83
CA ASN A 178 -2.72 0.79 -0.14
C ASN A 178 -2.96 -0.39 -1.12
N GLN A 179 -1.89 -0.86 -1.75
CA GLN A 179 -1.94 -1.94 -2.74
C GLN A 179 -2.51 -3.26 -2.20
N ARG A 180 -2.51 -3.49 -0.88
CA ARG A 180 -3.02 -4.73 -0.24
C ARG A 180 -4.51 -4.94 -0.43
N GLN A 181 -5.25 -3.87 -0.73
CA GLN A 181 -6.69 -3.86 -1.01
C GLN A 181 -6.99 -3.86 -2.52
N SER A 182 -5.97 -3.93 -3.38
CA SER A 182 -6.18 -4.02 -4.83
C SER A 182 -6.87 -5.33 -5.23
N ILE A 183 -7.62 -5.29 -6.34
CA ILE A 183 -8.27 -6.46 -6.93
C ILE A 183 -7.23 -7.55 -7.23
N GLN A 184 -6.08 -7.17 -7.80
CA GLN A 184 -4.99 -8.09 -8.08
C GLN A 184 -4.48 -8.80 -6.82
N SER A 185 -4.31 -8.06 -5.71
CA SER A 185 -3.92 -8.67 -4.43
C SER A 185 -4.99 -9.63 -3.89
N SER A 186 -6.28 -9.31 -4.07
CA SER A 186 -7.38 -10.19 -3.69
C SER A 186 -7.37 -11.49 -4.51
N LEU A 187 -7.22 -11.40 -5.83
CA LEU A 187 -7.13 -12.55 -6.72
C LEU A 187 -5.92 -13.44 -6.42
N HIS A 188 -4.76 -12.84 -6.16
CA HIS A 188 -3.57 -13.59 -5.77
C HIS A 188 -3.77 -14.34 -4.45
N LYS A 189 -4.35 -13.68 -3.44
CA LYS A 189 -4.70 -14.32 -2.16
C LYS A 189 -5.65 -15.50 -2.34
N GLN A 190 -6.66 -15.35 -3.21
CA GLN A 190 -7.58 -16.43 -3.53
C GLN A 190 -6.86 -17.62 -4.17
N SER A 191 -5.98 -17.36 -5.15
CA SER A 191 -5.18 -18.41 -5.81
C SER A 191 -4.31 -19.18 -4.81
N GLU A 192 -3.60 -18.48 -3.92
CA GLU A 192 -2.76 -19.11 -2.91
C GLU A 192 -3.58 -19.93 -1.91
N LYS A 193 -4.76 -19.44 -1.52
CA LYS A 193 -5.70 -20.21 -0.68
C LYS A 193 -6.12 -21.50 -1.37
N THR A 194 -6.53 -21.46 -2.63
CA THR A 194 -6.91 -22.66 -3.38
C THR A 194 -5.76 -23.67 -3.50
N LYS A 195 -4.54 -23.21 -3.75
CA LYS A 195 -3.34 -24.09 -3.77
C LYS A 195 -3.09 -24.73 -2.41
N SER A 196 -3.24 -23.96 -1.32
CA SER A 196 -3.08 -24.46 0.04
C SER A 196 -4.14 -25.52 0.37
N ASP A 197 -5.41 -25.24 0.09
CA ASP A 197 -6.52 -26.16 0.33
C ASP A 197 -6.33 -27.48 -0.45
N TYR A 198 -5.88 -27.39 -1.70
CA TYR A 198 -5.55 -28.57 -2.50
C TYR A 198 -4.41 -29.39 -1.91
N ARG A 199 -3.32 -28.73 -1.46
CA ARG A 199 -2.19 -29.42 -0.80
C ARG A 199 -2.59 -30.11 0.50
N ILE A 200 -3.46 -29.48 1.29
CA ILE A 200 -4.00 -30.08 2.53
C ILE A 200 -4.76 -31.36 2.20
N ARG A 201 -5.70 -31.31 1.23
CA ARG A 201 -6.47 -32.48 0.81
C ARG A 201 -5.57 -33.59 0.27
N LEU A 202 -4.60 -33.25 -0.57
CA LEU A 202 -3.64 -34.21 -1.12
C LEU A 202 -2.81 -34.89 -0.02
N ASN A 203 -2.26 -34.11 0.91
CA ASN A 203 -1.48 -34.67 2.02
C ASN A 203 -2.33 -35.58 2.90
N ALA A 204 -3.57 -35.17 3.24
CA ALA A 204 -4.50 -36.00 3.98
C ALA A 204 -4.76 -37.33 3.26
N SER A 205 -5.08 -37.32 1.96
CA SER A 205 -5.27 -38.54 1.18
C SER A 205 -4.03 -39.44 1.17
N ILE A 206 -2.83 -38.85 1.01
CA ILE A 206 -1.57 -39.60 1.04
C ILE A 206 -1.34 -40.23 2.43
N ASP A 207 -1.62 -39.52 3.50
CA ASP A 207 -1.44 -40.02 4.87
C ASP A 207 -2.42 -41.15 5.18
N VAL A 208 -3.68 -41.05 4.75
CA VAL A 208 -4.65 -42.15 4.81
C VAL A 208 -4.16 -43.36 4.02
N VAL A 209 -3.70 -43.17 2.78
CA VAL A 209 -3.14 -44.27 1.96
C VAL A 209 -1.96 -44.94 2.66
N ARG A 210 -1.01 -44.17 3.20
CA ARG A 210 0.14 -44.71 3.93
C ARG A 210 -0.30 -45.50 5.16
N PHE A 211 -1.29 -45.01 5.90
CA PHE A 211 -1.83 -45.71 7.07
C PHE A 211 -2.46 -47.05 6.69
N LEU A 212 -3.31 -47.07 5.65
CA LEU A 212 -3.97 -48.29 5.20
C LEU A 212 -2.97 -49.33 4.71
N LEU A 213 -1.97 -48.93 3.91
CA LEU A 213 -0.92 -49.83 3.42
C LEU A 213 -0.10 -50.43 4.55
N ARG A 214 0.29 -49.62 5.54
CA ARG A 214 1.09 -50.08 6.68
C ARG A 214 0.36 -51.09 7.55
N ASN A 215 -0.97 -51.02 7.61
CA ASN A 215 -1.79 -51.90 8.43
C ASN A 215 -2.47 -53.03 7.64
N GLY A 216 -2.24 -53.12 6.32
CA GLY A 216 -2.89 -54.12 5.46
C GLY A 216 -4.40 -53.97 5.36
N LEU A 217 -4.92 -52.75 5.53
CA LEU A 217 -6.36 -52.47 5.54
C LEU A 217 -6.90 -52.27 4.13
N PRO A 218 -8.14 -52.72 3.83
CA PRO A 218 -8.77 -52.49 2.54
C PRO A 218 -9.12 -51.00 2.36
N PHE A 219 -8.81 -50.48 1.17
CA PHE A 219 -9.15 -49.10 0.80
C PHE A 219 -10.64 -48.90 0.61
N ARG A 220 -11.27 -49.88 -0.05
CA ARG A 220 -12.66 -49.87 -0.47
C ARG A 220 -13.52 -50.76 0.39
N GLY A 221 -14.78 -50.40 0.51
CA GLY A 221 -15.79 -51.23 1.14
C GLY A 221 -16.65 -51.94 0.10
N HIS A 222 -17.68 -52.64 0.57
CA HIS A 222 -18.58 -53.37 -0.32
C HIS A 222 -19.55 -52.44 -1.06
N ASP A 223 -19.79 -51.25 -0.50
CA ASP A 223 -20.74 -50.26 -1.02
C ASP A 223 -20.25 -48.84 -0.68
N GLU A 224 -19.73 -48.12 -1.66
CA GLU A 224 -19.16 -46.76 -1.53
C GLU A 224 -20.22 -45.64 -1.63
N SER A 225 -21.52 -45.96 -1.60
CA SER A 225 -22.59 -44.95 -1.63
C SER A 225 -22.57 -44.04 -0.40
N GLU A 226 -23.00 -42.78 -0.53
CA GLU A 226 -22.93 -41.77 0.55
C GLU A 226 -23.75 -42.10 1.80
N ASP A 227 -24.70 -43.04 1.73
CA ASP A 227 -25.53 -43.43 2.88
C ASP A 227 -25.10 -44.78 3.50
N SER A 228 -24.12 -45.45 2.91
CA SER A 228 -23.70 -46.78 3.39
C SER A 228 -22.86 -46.71 4.66
N ASN A 229 -23.04 -47.66 5.56
CA ASN A 229 -22.10 -47.86 6.67
C ASN A 229 -20.82 -48.60 6.24
N TYR A 230 -20.76 -49.09 4.99
CA TYR A 230 -19.70 -49.97 4.50
C TYR A 230 -18.92 -49.39 3.31
N LYS A 231 -18.67 -48.08 3.30
CA LYS A 231 -17.97 -47.35 2.21
C LYS A 231 -16.49 -47.65 2.04
N GLY A 232 -15.88 -48.31 3.02
CA GLY A 232 -14.44 -48.54 3.05
C GLY A 232 -13.70 -47.48 3.84
N LEU A 233 -12.51 -47.84 4.31
CA LEU A 233 -11.79 -47.03 5.27
C LEU A 233 -11.26 -45.73 4.65
N PHE A 234 -10.93 -45.71 3.35
CA PHE A 234 -10.41 -44.50 2.70
C PHE A 234 -11.41 -43.34 2.68
N LEU A 235 -12.72 -43.62 2.59
CA LEU A 235 -13.78 -42.61 2.58
C LEU A 235 -14.26 -42.24 3.99
N ASN A 236 -13.87 -43.00 5.01
CA ASN A 236 -14.28 -42.80 6.40
C ASN A 236 -13.23 -42.06 7.25
N PHE A 237 -12.01 -41.84 6.74
CA PHE A 237 -10.93 -41.10 7.40
C PHE A 237 -10.94 -39.60 7.07
#